data_AF-A0A5R8VLY2-F1
#
_entry.id   AF-A0A5R8VLY2-F1
#
_cell.length_a   1.000
_cell.length_b   1.000
_cell.length_c   1.000
_cell.angle_alpha   90.00
_cell.angle_beta   90.00
_cell.angle_gamma   90.00
#
_symmetry.space_group_name_H-M   'P 1'
#
loop_
_entity.id
_entity.type
_entity.pdbx_description
1 polymer ?
#
loop_
_entity_poly.entity_id
_entity_poly.type
_entity_poly.pdbx_seq_one_letter_code
_entity_poly.pdbx_strand_id
1 'polypeptide(L)'
;MSDPTSQAKITIYTGELADVVASPVDRTVLETDPVPGLRGHSVPTPHSSFFVDRSDEAAHYRMGLTAGLPVSPDGEVQNGPIMLGDRVLTADVVFPDPPFANDEEAKAWYWGAEGQALKAVLMSLSYR
;
A
#
# COMPACT_ATOMS: atom_id res chain seq x y z
N MET A 1 27.71 -9.69 -12.80
CA MET A 1 26.87 -9.38 -13.97
C MET A 1 25.50 -9.04 -13.41
N SER A 2 25.19 -7.75 -13.26
CA SER A 2 23.90 -7.30 -12.72
C SER A 2 22.93 -7.15 -13.89
N ASP A 3 21.78 -7.81 -13.81
CA ASP A 3 20.74 -7.78 -14.84
C ASP A 3 20.10 -6.37 -14.90
N PRO A 4 20.18 -5.63 -16.02
CA PRO A 4 19.64 -4.28 -16.13
C PRO A 4 18.11 -4.23 -16.30
N THR A 5 17.39 -5.35 -16.17
CA THR A 5 15.94 -5.43 -16.42
C THR A 5 15.09 -5.76 -15.20
N SER A 6 15.68 -5.96 -14.02
CA SER A 6 14.91 -6.21 -12.80
C SER A 6 14.41 -4.89 -12.20
N GLN A 7 13.35 -4.31 -12.76
CA GLN A 7 12.61 -3.25 -12.07
C GLN A 7 12.01 -3.81 -10.78
N ALA A 8 12.28 -3.16 -9.65
CA ALA A 8 11.70 -3.55 -8.37
C ALA A 8 10.17 -3.43 -8.47
N LYS A 9 9.45 -4.55 -8.26
CA LYS A 9 7.98 -4.56 -8.26
C LYS A 9 7.37 -4.22 -6.91
N ILE A 10 8.15 -4.44 -5.84
CA ILE A 10 7.78 -4.07 -4.46
C ILE A 10 9.01 -3.46 -3.82
N THR A 11 8.82 -2.31 -3.18
CA THR A 11 9.80 -1.70 -2.29
C THR A 11 9.37 -1.99 -0.86
N ILE A 12 10.23 -2.65 -0.08
CA ILE A 12 10.01 -2.90 1.36
C ILE A 12 11.07 -2.08 2.11
N TYR A 13 10.61 -1.25 3.04
CA TYR A 13 11.49 -0.49 3.92
C TYR A 13 11.18 -0.78 5.38
N THR A 14 12.25 -0.99 6.15
CA THR A 14 12.22 -1.12 7.61
C THR A 14 13.24 -0.18 8.20
N GLY A 15 12.86 0.64 9.20
CA GLY A 15 13.75 1.63 9.80
C GLY A 15 13.22 2.19 11.13
N GLU A 16 13.81 3.30 11.59
CA GLU A 16 13.47 3.95 12.87
C GLU A 16 12.73 5.30 12.71
N LEU A 17 12.73 5.90 11.52
CA LEU A 17 12.06 7.17 11.23
C LEU A 17 11.44 7.15 9.82
N ALA A 18 10.20 7.65 9.71
CA ALA A 18 9.60 8.02 8.44
C ALA A 18 8.84 9.35 8.64
N ASP A 19 9.22 10.37 7.88
CA ASP A 19 8.49 11.63 7.80
C ASP A 19 7.52 11.53 6.61
N VAL A 20 6.23 11.74 6.86
CA VAL A 20 5.19 11.67 5.82
C VAL A 20 4.34 12.91 5.94
N VAL A 21 4.43 13.79 4.93
CA VAL A 21 3.60 14.99 4.83
C VAL A 21 2.19 14.58 4.43
N ALA A 22 1.20 14.92 5.26
CA ALA A 22 -0.20 14.80 4.91
C ALA A 22 -0.56 15.89 3.89
N SER A 23 -1.11 15.50 2.74
CA SER A 23 -1.78 16.41 1.81
C SER A 23 -3.28 16.08 1.82
N PRO A 24 -4.17 17.10 1.68
CA PRO A 24 -5.58 16.85 1.46
C PRO A 24 -5.71 16.10 0.13
N VAL A 25 -6.13 14.84 0.20
CA VAL A 25 -6.25 13.98 -0.97
C VAL A 25 -7.62 13.31 -0.90
N ASP A 26 -8.32 13.25 -2.03
CA ASP A 26 -9.56 12.48 -2.14
C ASP A 26 -9.19 11.02 -2.40
N ARG A 27 -9.29 10.18 -1.36
CA ARG A 27 -8.92 8.77 -1.45
C ARG A 27 -10.13 7.89 -1.69
N THR A 28 -10.10 7.14 -2.78
CA THR A 28 -11.02 6.02 -3.01
C THR A 28 -10.30 4.70 -2.74
N VAL A 29 -10.76 3.94 -1.75
CA VAL A 29 -10.30 2.58 -1.48
C VAL A 29 -10.94 1.63 -2.49
N LEU A 30 -10.13 0.95 -3.29
CA LEU A 30 -10.60 -0.03 -4.27
C LEU A 30 -10.73 -1.40 -3.62
N GLU A 31 -9.72 -1.82 -2.85
CA GLU A 31 -9.67 -3.10 -2.14
C GLU A 31 -8.81 -2.96 -0.87
N THR A 32 -9.17 -3.66 0.21
CA THR A 32 -8.33 -3.70 1.42
C THR A 32 -8.60 -4.97 2.25
N ASP A 33 -7.54 -5.60 2.74
CA ASP A 33 -7.64 -6.81 3.57
C ASP A 33 -6.63 -6.76 4.74
N PRO A 34 -7.02 -7.21 5.95
CA PRO A 34 -6.12 -7.21 7.09
C PRO A 34 -5.00 -8.25 6.91
N VAL A 35 -3.74 -7.88 7.18
CA VAL A 35 -2.58 -8.78 7.08
C VAL A 35 -2.49 -9.66 8.32
N PRO A 36 -2.77 -10.98 8.24
CA PRO A 36 -2.88 -11.82 9.42
C PRO A 36 -1.57 -11.93 10.22
N GLY A 37 -0.42 -11.94 9.53
CA GLY A 37 0.91 -12.06 10.14
C GLY A 37 1.37 -10.85 10.96
N LEU A 38 0.64 -9.73 10.92
CA LEU A 38 0.93 -8.51 11.67
C LEU A 38 -0.08 -8.21 12.78
N ARG A 39 -1.10 -9.08 12.95
CA ARG A 39 -2.10 -8.93 14.01
C ARG A 39 -1.46 -9.00 15.39
N GLY A 40 -1.82 -8.07 16.26
CA GLY A 40 -1.28 -8.00 17.63
C GLY A 40 0.14 -7.40 17.73
N HIS A 41 0.79 -7.11 16.61
CA HIS A 41 2.11 -6.47 16.57
C HIS A 41 2.05 -4.96 16.26
N SER A 42 0.92 -4.48 15.74
CA SER A 42 0.60 -3.07 15.55
C SER A 42 -0.86 -2.80 15.88
N VAL A 43 -1.16 -1.57 16.30
CA VAL A 43 -2.53 -1.07 16.50
C VAL A 43 -2.65 0.28 15.79
N PRO A 44 -3.58 0.43 14.82
CA PRO A 44 -4.53 -0.57 14.33
C PRO A 44 -3.86 -1.76 13.59
N THR A 45 -4.65 -2.80 13.28
CA THR A 45 -4.14 -3.95 12.50
C THR A 45 -3.79 -3.50 11.09
N PRO A 46 -2.56 -3.78 10.59
CA PRO A 46 -2.17 -3.39 9.25
C PRO A 46 -2.98 -4.10 8.16
N HIS A 47 -3.14 -3.42 7.02
CA HIS A 47 -3.86 -3.94 5.86
C HIS A 47 -2.99 -3.94 4.60
N SER A 48 -3.23 -4.90 3.71
CA SER A 48 -2.86 -4.79 2.30
C SER A 48 -3.96 -4.01 1.61
N SER A 49 -3.65 -2.82 1.11
CA SER A 49 -4.62 -1.88 0.56
C SER A 49 -4.27 -1.51 -0.88
N PHE A 50 -5.31 -1.38 -1.70
CA PHE A 50 -5.25 -0.84 -3.05
C PHE A 50 -6.23 0.32 -3.14
N PHE A 51 -5.73 1.50 -3.45
CA PHE A 51 -6.51 2.74 -3.45
C PHE A 51 -5.99 3.71 -4.50
N VAL A 52 -6.80 4.73 -4.79
CA VAL A 52 -6.44 5.84 -5.65
C VAL A 52 -6.60 7.13 -4.87
N ASP A 53 -5.54 7.93 -4.88
CA ASP A 53 -5.52 9.29 -4.35
C ASP A 53 -5.75 10.25 -5.52
N ARG A 54 -6.81 11.05 -5.46
CA ARG A 54 -7.14 12.05 -6.47
C ARG A 54 -6.82 13.43 -5.96
N SER A 55 -6.19 14.20 -6.85
CA SER A 55 -6.06 15.65 -6.76
C SER A 55 -6.69 16.26 -8.01
N ASP A 56 -6.79 17.60 -8.06
CA ASP A 56 -7.32 18.32 -9.21
C ASP A 56 -6.56 18.01 -10.53
N GLU A 57 -5.35 17.45 -10.44
CA GLU A 57 -4.44 17.28 -11.57
C GLU A 57 -4.25 15.81 -12.00
N ALA A 58 -4.47 14.82 -11.11
CA ALA A 58 -4.19 13.43 -11.43
C ALA A 58 -4.85 12.40 -10.48
N ALA A 59 -4.94 11.16 -10.98
CA ALA A 59 -5.23 9.97 -10.20
C ALA A 59 -3.94 9.20 -9.90
N HIS A 60 -3.63 8.97 -8.63
CA HIS A 60 -2.45 8.26 -8.18
C HIS A 60 -2.84 6.92 -7.54
N TYR A 61 -2.69 5.83 -8.30
CA TYR A 61 -2.95 4.49 -7.80
C TYR A 61 -1.80 4.00 -6.92
N ARG A 62 -2.15 3.39 -5.79
CA ARG A 62 -1.20 2.82 -4.83
C ARG A 62 -1.68 1.48 -4.33
N MET A 63 -0.76 0.53 -4.28
CA MET A 63 -0.95 -0.78 -3.66
C MET A 63 0.17 -1.01 -2.67
N GLY A 64 -0.16 -1.32 -1.42
CA GLY A 64 0.85 -1.47 -0.39
C GLY A 64 0.26 -1.77 0.97
N LEU A 65 1.12 -1.75 1.98
CA LEU A 65 0.73 -1.89 3.36
C LEU A 65 0.34 -0.56 3.99
N THR A 66 -0.79 -0.54 4.69
CA THR A 66 -1.27 0.60 5.47
C THR A 66 -1.34 0.26 6.96
N ALA A 67 -1.07 1.23 7.84
CA ALA A 67 -1.10 1.06 9.30
C ALA A 67 -2.45 0.58 9.84
N GLY A 68 -3.53 0.91 9.14
CA GLY A 68 -4.90 0.45 9.38
C GLY A 68 -5.70 0.52 8.09
N LEU A 69 -7.00 0.81 8.20
CA LEU A 69 -7.79 1.18 7.03
C LEU A 69 -7.23 2.47 6.39
N PRO A 70 -7.18 2.58 5.05
CA PRO A 70 -6.63 3.77 4.39
C PRO A 70 -7.45 5.05 4.57
N VAL A 71 -8.71 4.90 4.98
CA VAL A 71 -9.66 5.95 5.33
C VAL A 71 -10.31 5.55 6.65
N SER A 72 -10.38 6.45 7.62
CA SER A 72 -11.01 6.19 8.92
C SER A 72 -12.54 6.22 8.81
N PRO A 73 -13.27 5.70 9.82
CA PRO A 73 -14.74 5.66 9.78
C PRO A 73 -15.43 7.03 9.66
N ASP A 74 -14.74 8.11 10.02
CA ASP A 74 -15.17 9.50 9.88
C ASP A 74 -14.83 10.11 8.51
N GLY A 75 -14.18 9.36 7.61
CA GLY A 75 -13.87 9.78 6.25
C GLY A 75 -12.49 10.42 6.08
N GLU A 76 -11.68 10.52 7.13
CA GLU A 76 -10.36 11.12 7.05
C GLU A 76 -9.33 10.16 6.43
N VAL A 77 -8.48 10.68 5.56
CA VAL A 77 -7.41 9.90 4.93
C VAL A 77 -6.33 9.56 5.95
N GLN A 78 -5.97 8.29 6.03
CA GLN A 78 -4.97 7.79 6.95
C GLN A 78 -3.66 7.51 6.20
N ASN A 79 -2.58 8.16 6.63
CA ASN A 79 -1.23 7.96 6.11
C ASN A 79 -0.28 7.64 7.27
N GLY A 80 0.86 7.06 6.93
CA GLY A 80 1.92 6.78 7.89
C GLY A 80 2.37 5.31 7.86
N PRO A 81 3.59 5.07 8.36
CA PRO A 81 4.14 3.72 8.38
C PRO A 81 3.41 2.83 9.39
N ILE A 82 3.58 1.52 9.25
CA ILE A 82 3.18 0.57 10.28
C ILE A 82 4.20 0.63 11.42
N MET A 83 3.73 0.92 12.62
CA MET A 83 4.56 0.89 13.83
C MET A 83 4.60 -0.54 14.39
N LEU A 84 5.79 -1.14 14.48
CA LEU A 84 6.06 -2.46 15.06
C LEU A 84 6.98 -2.31 16.27
N GLY A 85 6.43 -1.83 17.39
CA GLY A 85 7.22 -1.48 18.56
C GLY A 85 8.11 -0.25 18.30
N ASP A 86 9.43 -0.45 18.35
CA ASP A 86 10.45 0.58 18.07
C ASP A 86 10.83 0.69 16.59
N ARG A 87 10.20 -0.11 15.71
CA ARG A 87 10.48 -0.16 14.27
C ARG A 87 9.32 0.34 13.44
N VAL A 88 9.62 0.82 12.25
CA VAL A 88 8.64 1.10 11.20
C VAL A 88 8.73 0.10 10.07
N LEU A 89 7.59 -0.23 9.45
CA LEU A 89 7.47 -1.01 8.23
C LEU A 89 6.65 -0.24 7.19
N THR A 90 7.17 -0.14 5.98
CA THR A 90 6.41 0.19 4.77
C THR A 90 6.70 -0.85 3.69
N ALA A 91 5.69 -1.16 2.90
CA ALA A 91 5.85 -2.05 1.75
C ALA A 91 4.88 -1.61 0.66
N ASP A 92 5.42 -1.14 -0.46
CA ASP A 92 4.65 -0.54 -1.55
C ASP A 92 4.99 -1.22 -2.86
N VAL A 93 3.96 -1.55 -3.63
CA VAL A 93 4.10 -1.95 -5.03
C VAL A 93 4.52 -0.73 -5.83
N VAL A 94 5.53 -0.91 -6.69
CA VAL A 94 5.99 0.14 -7.58
C VAL A 94 5.24 0.03 -8.90
N PHE A 95 4.55 1.11 -9.26
CA PHE A 95 3.91 1.24 -10.56
C PHE A 95 4.75 2.11 -11.50
N PRO A 96 4.85 1.77 -12.80
CA PRO A 96 5.32 2.70 -13.82
C PRO A 96 4.25 3.78 -14.12
N ASP A 97 4.69 4.97 -14.54
CA ASP A 97 3.82 6.12 -14.84
C ASP A 97 3.08 6.00 -16.20
N PRO A 98 1.80 6.39 -16.29
CA PRO A 98 0.68 6.11 -15.38
C PRO A 98 0.20 4.65 -15.59
N PRO A 99 -0.14 3.91 -14.51
CA PRO A 99 -0.35 2.46 -14.62
C PRO A 99 -1.71 2.04 -15.17
N PHE A 100 -2.76 2.87 -15.00
CA PHE A 100 -4.14 2.54 -15.38
C PHE A 100 -4.86 3.77 -15.91
N ALA A 101 -5.78 3.61 -16.87
CA ALA A 101 -6.56 4.72 -17.40
C ALA A 101 -7.74 5.11 -16.50
N ASN A 102 -8.27 4.17 -15.70
CA ASN A 102 -9.43 4.38 -14.83
C ASN A 102 -9.53 3.28 -13.73
N ASP A 103 -10.46 3.47 -12.79
CA ASP A 103 -10.68 2.56 -11.65
C ASP A 103 -11.10 1.15 -12.07
N GLU A 104 -11.82 1.01 -13.18
CA GLU A 104 -12.26 -0.29 -13.68
C GLU A 104 -11.06 -1.12 -14.15
N GLU A 105 -10.17 -0.51 -14.92
CA GLU A 105 -8.91 -1.13 -15.34
C GLU A 105 -7.99 -1.45 -14.15
N ALA A 106 -7.91 -0.53 -13.19
CA ALA A 106 -7.15 -0.75 -11.96
C ALA A 106 -7.67 -1.97 -11.18
N LYS A 107 -9.00 -2.09 -11.01
CA LYS A 107 -9.62 -3.25 -10.36
C LYS A 107 -9.43 -4.53 -11.17
N ALA A 108 -9.56 -4.47 -12.50
CA ALA A 108 -9.35 -5.62 -13.38
C ALA A 108 -7.91 -6.13 -13.28
N TRP A 109 -6.91 -5.23 -13.23
CA TRP A 109 -5.52 -5.60 -12.98
C TRP A 109 -5.31 -6.21 -11.59
N TYR A 110 -5.90 -5.60 -10.55
CA TYR A 110 -5.78 -6.10 -9.17
C TYR A 110 -6.29 -7.54 -9.03
N TRP A 111 -7.41 -7.86 -9.66
CA TRP A 111 -7.99 -9.21 -9.69
C TRP A 111 -7.31 -10.14 -10.72
N GLY A 112 -6.42 -9.60 -11.55
CA GLY A 112 -5.57 -10.35 -12.46
C GLY A 112 -4.41 -11.05 -11.76
N ALA A 113 -3.67 -11.86 -12.52
CA ALA A 113 -2.60 -12.71 -12.00
C ALA A 113 -1.47 -11.91 -11.32
N GLU A 114 -1.07 -10.78 -11.90
CA GLU A 114 0.00 -9.95 -11.33
C GLU A 114 -0.44 -9.26 -10.03
N GLY A 115 -1.61 -8.61 -10.03
CA GLY A 115 -2.16 -7.95 -8.84
C GLY A 115 -2.34 -8.92 -7.68
N GLN A 116 -2.90 -10.11 -7.93
CA GLN A 116 -3.05 -11.15 -6.90
C GLN A 116 -1.71 -11.71 -6.42
N ALA A 117 -0.71 -11.86 -7.29
CA ALA A 117 0.63 -12.30 -6.88
C ALA A 117 1.30 -11.28 -5.96
N LEU A 118 1.23 -9.99 -6.29
CA LEU A 118 1.78 -8.92 -5.46
C LEU A 118 1.02 -8.81 -4.13
N LYS A 119 -0.31 -8.94 -4.14
CA LYS A 119 -1.13 -9.01 -2.93
C LYS A 119 -0.68 -10.16 -2.03
N ALA A 120 -0.48 -11.34 -2.60
CA ALA A 120 -0.03 -12.51 -1.85
C ALA A 120 1.32 -12.27 -1.17
N VAL A 121 2.25 -11.56 -1.83
CA VAL A 121 3.53 -11.15 -1.20
C VAL A 121 3.28 -10.21 -0.01
N LEU A 122 2.48 -9.15 -0.16
CA LEU A 122 2.16 -8.24 0.94
C LEU A 122 1.49 -8.96 2.12
N MET A 123 0.55 -9.87 1.82
CA MET A 123 -0.18 -10.67 2.81
C MET A 123 0.68 -11.72 3.51
N SER A 124 1.83 -12.08 2.93
CA SER A 124 2.78 -13.04 3.51
C SER A 124 3.67 -12.44 4.60
N LEU A 125 3.69 -11.10 4.74
CA LEU A 125 4.51 -10.42 5.73
C LEU A 125 4.05 -10.76 7.16
N SER A 126 5.02 -11.12 7.99
CA SER A 126 4.81 -11.49 9.39
C SER A 126 5.90 -10.89 10.26
N TYR A 127 5.55 -10.51 11.49
CA TYR A 127 6.51 -10.05 12.49
C TYR A 127 6.69 -11.11 13.58
N ARG A 128 7.90 -11.24 14.12
CA ARG A 128 8.25 -12.21 15.17
C ARG A 128 9.04 -11.52 16.27
#